data_AF-A0A9D2L1C1-F1
#
_entry.id   AF-A0A9D2L1C1-F1
#
_cell.length_a   1.000
_cell.length_b   1.000
_cell.length_c   1.000
_cell.angle_alpha   90.00
_cell.angle_beta   90.00
_cell.angle_gamma   90.00
#
_symmetry.space_group_name_H-M   'P 1'
#
loop_
_entity.id
_entity.type
_entity.pdbx_description
1 polymer ?
#
loop_
_entity_poly.entity_id
_entity_poly.type
_entity_poly.pdbx_seq_one_letter_code
_entity_poly.pdbx_strand_id
1 'polypeptide(L)'
;MGEERRERVTCMYVDITGGFWAEKQKLFREVTLNAVYDRFEETGRFDALNCSWKEGMPNKPHIFWDSDVAKWIEGAAYFLLKQRDAELEARVDELVDRMEKHQWEDGYLNSYFTTVEPEERFQHRTDHELYCAGHLAEAAIAYAQATGKKKLLEIVEKYMALIDRIFRQEHSAAFDTPGHEEIELALYRLYEYTGKECYRELAEYFVNTRGTSSRDETYDFT
;
A
#
# COMPACT_ATOMS: atom_id res chain seq x y z
N MET A 1 -7.97 11.24 36.36
CA MET A 1 -7.60 12.44 35.56
C MET A 1 -7.99 12.11 34.14
N GLY A 2 -9.02 12.77 33.60
CA GLY A 2 -9.45 12.52 32.22
C GLY A 2 -8.36 13.02 31.28
N GLU A 3 -7.82 12.13 30.45
CA GLU A 3 -6.97 12.55 29.34
C GLU A 3 -7.79 13.44 28.41
N GLU A 4 -7.34 14.67 28.22
CA GLU A 4 -7.88 15.55 27.20
C GLU A 4 -7.52 14.91 25.84
N ARG A 5 -8.47 14.15 25.29
CA ARG A 5 -8.28 13.46 24.00
C ARG A 5 -8.14 14.53 22.93
N ARG A 6 -6.91 14.76 22.47
CA ARG A 6 -6.63 15.70 21.38
C ARG A 6 -7.29 15.19 20.12
N GLU A 7 -8.21 15.96 19.55
CA GLU A 7 -8.81 15.63 18.26
C GLU A 7 -7.87 16.00 17.11
N ARG A 8 -7.70 15.06 16.18
CA ARG A 8 -6.92 15.28 14.96
C ARG A 8 -7.72 16.18 14.02
N VAL A 9 -7.21 17.38 13.73
CA VAL A 9 -7.71 18.18 12.60
C VAL A 9 -7.13 17.58 11.32
N THR A 10 -7.99 17.02 10.48
CA THR A 10 -7.55 16.38 9.23
C THR A 10 -7.21 17.44 8.18
N CYS A 11 -6.36 17.07 7.21
CA CYS A 11 -5.95 17.98 6.15
C CYS A 11 -7.14 18.48 5.32
N MET A 12 -8.27 17.75 5.25
CA MET A 12 -9.51 18.21 4.62
C MET A 12 -9.91 19.61 5.08
N TYR A 13 -9.82 19.88 6.39
CA TYR A 13 -10.31 21.10 7.03
C TYR A 13 -9.25 22.20 7.18
N VAL A 14 -8.06 22.02 6.59
CA VAL A 14 -6.95 22.98 6.69
C VAL A 14 -6.50 23.40 5.30
N ASP A 15 -6.64 24.70 5.00
CA ASP A 15 -6.15 25.29 3.75
C ASP A 15 -4.91 26.14 4.01
N ILE A 16 -3.82 25.80 3.35
CA ILE A 16 -2.56 26.55 3.41
C ILE A 16 -2.60 27.60 2.30
N THR A 17 -2.85 28.85 2.66
CA THR A 17 -3.15 29.93 1.71
C THR A 17 -1.93 30.72 1.22
N GLY A 18 -0.75 30.52 1.81
CA GLY A 18 0.46 31.23 1.39
C GLY A 18 1.73 30.81 2.14
N GLY A 19 2.85 31.43 1.75
CA GLY A 19 4.18 31.21 2.34
C GLY A 19 4.80 29.87 1.96
N PHE A 20 5.82 29.48 2.75
CA PHE A 20 6.68 28.32 2.46
C PHE A 20 5.92 27.03 2.13
N TRP A 21 4.90 26.67 2.92
CA TRP A 21 4.18 25.42 2.72
C TRP A 21 3.23 25.44 1.52
N ALA A 22 2.64 26.60 1.20
CA ALA A 22 1.84 26.74 -0.02
C ALA A 22 2.73 26.60 -1.28
N GLU A 23 3.93 27.18 -1.26
CA GLU A 23 4.92 27.04 -2.35
C GLU A 23 5.34 25.57 -2.53
N LYS A 24 5.54 24.82 -1.44
CA LYS A 24 5.82 23.38 -1.52
C LYS A 24 4.63 22.61 -2.07
N GLN A 25 3.42 22.80 -1.55
CA GLN A 25 2.23 22.10 -2.08
C GLN A 25 2.02 22.35 -3.57
N LYS A 26 2.23 23.59 -4.03
CA LYS A 26 2.17 23.95 -5.44
C LYS A 26 3.22 23.20 -6.26
N LEU A 27 4.49 23.19 -5.81
CA LEU A 27 5.57 22.45 -6.47
C LEU A 27 5.25 20.95 -6.58
N PHE A 28 4.74 20.35 -5.50
CA PHE A 28 4.39 18.93 -5.51
C PHE A 28 3.26 18.63 -6.50
N ARG A 29 2.21 19.47 -6.52
CA ARG A 29 1.06 19.30 -7.43
C ARG A 29 1.44 19.50 -8.89
N GLU A 30 2.18 20.56 -9.20
CA GLU A 30 2.46 20.96 -10.58
C GLU A 30 3.65 20.23 -11.21
N VAL A 31 4.62 19.81 -10.39
CA VAL A 31 5.88 19.24 -10.88
C VAL A 31 6.11 17.83 -10.35
N THR A 32 6.20 17.65 -9.03
CA THR A 32 6.66 16.37 -8.47
C THR A 32 5.75 15.20 -8.82
N LEU A 33 4.42 15.39 -8.79
CA LEU A 33 3.46 14.32 -9.07
C LEU A 33 3.63 13.76 -10.49
N ASN A 34 3.80 14.63 -11.48
CA ASN A 34 4.04 14.24 -12.87
C ASN A 34 5.44 13.68 -13.07
N ALA A 35 6.48 14.30 -12.48
CA ALA A 35 7.84 13.81 -12.62
C ALA A 35 8.02 12.39 -12.04
N VAL A 36 7.34 12.06 -10.94
CA VAL A 36 7.33 10.70 -10.38
C VAL A 36 6.52 9.76 -11.27
N TYR A 37 5.36 10.19 -11.77
CA TYR A 37 4.55 9.41 -12.70
C TYR A 37 5.35 9.04 -13.96
N ASP A 38 5.96 10.02 -14.62
CA ASP A 38 6.76 9.82 -15.84
C ASP A 38 7.92 8.87 -15.57
N ARG A 39 8.60 9.01 -14.43
CA ARG A 39 9.68 8.10 -14.06
C ARG A 39 9.18 6.67 -13.83
N PHE A 40 8.00 6.50 -13.24
CA PHE A 40 7.42 5.18 -12.98
C PHE A 40 6.95 4.49 -14.27
N GLU A 41 6.43 5.26 -15.22
CA GLU A 41 6.14 4.81 -16.59
C GLU A 41 7.45 4.38 -17.30
N GLU A 42 8.46 5.27 -17.36
CA GLU A 42 9.75 5.04 -18.02
C GLU A 42 10.46 3.76 -17.54
N THR A 43 10.35 3.49 -16.23
CA THR A 43 11.10 2.42 -15.57
C THR A 43 10.26 1.20 -15.25
N GLY A 44 9.04 1.13 -15.79
CA GLY A 44 8.18 -0.05 -15.79
C GLY A 44 7.45 -0.36 -14.49
N ARG A 45 7.37 0.56 -13.52
CA ARG A 45 6.63 0.33 -12.25
C ARG A 45 5.14 0.10 -12.51
N PHE A 46 4.53 0.95 -13.33
CA PHE A 46 3.11 0.83 -13.68
C PHE A 46 2.84 -0.34 -14.63
N ASP A 47 3.80 -0.67 -15.50
CA ASP A 47 3.70 -1.82 -16.40
C ASP A 47 3.79 -3.16 -15.65
N ALA A 48 4.52 -3.21 -14.52
CA ALA A 48 4.60 -4.41 -13.69
C ALA A 48 3.19 -4.88 -13.22
N LEU A 49 2.25 -3.95 -13.00
CA LEU A 49 0.87 -4.27 -12.63
C LEU A 49 0.11 -5.09 -13.69
N ASN A 50 0.53 -5.05 -14.97
CA ASN A 50 -0.05 -5.87 -16.04
C ASN A 50 0.34 -7.35 -15.94
N CYS A 51 1.23 -7.69 -15.01
CA CYS A 51 1.70 -9.03 -14.73
C CYS A 51 2.14 -9.82 -15.99
N SER A 52 2.78 -9.13 -16.94
CA SER A 52 3.10 -9.68 -18.27
C SER A 52 4.60 -9.82 -18.55
N TRP A 53 5.45 -9.48 -17.58
CA TRP A 53 6.90 -9.63 -17.71
C TRP A 53 7.31 -11.09 -17.87
N LYS A 54 8.41 -11.33 -18.60
CA LYS A 54 9.02 -12.66 -18.80
C LYS A 54 10.54 -12.53 -18.77
N GLU A 55 11.21 -13.61 -18.38
CA GLU A 55 12.67 -13.68 -18.37
C GLU A 55 13.27 -13.20 -19.71
N GLY A 56 14.27 -12.33 -19.63
CA GLY A 56 14.88 -11.66 -20.79
C GLY A 56 14.19 -10.37 -21.27
N MET A 57 13.02 -9.99 -20.75
CA MET A 57 12.43 -8.66 -20.99
C MET A 57 13.11 -7.58 -20.13
N PRO A 58 13.21 -6.33 -20.62
CA PRO A 58 13.69 -5.21 -19.79
C PRO A 58 12.72 -4.96 -18.62
N ASN A 59 13.16 -4.14 -17.65
CA ASN A 59 12.35 -3.73 -16.50
C ASN A 59 11.76 -4.90 -15.70
N LYS A 60 12.60 -5.89 -15.34
CA LYS A 60 12.22 -6.94 -14.40
C LYS A 60 11.59 -6.30 -13.16
N PRO A 61 10.34 -6.67 -12.78
CA PRO A 61 9.72 -6.17 -11.56
C PRO A 61 10.65 -6.32 -10.37
N HIS A 62 10.62 -5.36 -9.45
CA HIS A 62 11.32 -5.45 -8.17
C HIS A 62 10.33 -5.85 -7.08
N ILE A 63 10.79 -6.61 -6.09
CA ILE A 63 10.01 -7.15 -4.96
C ILE A 63 9.15 -6.12 -4.21
N PHE A 64 9.45 -4.82 -4.33
CA PHE A 64 8.73 -3.74 -3.65
C PHE A 64 8.22 -2.60 -4.54
N TRP A 65 8.21 -2.75 -5.88
CA TRP A 65 7.71 -1.69 -6.76
C TRP A 65 6.22 -1.38 -6.57
N ASP A 66 5.42 -2.33 -6.11
CA ASP A 66 4.00 -2.09 -5.81
C ASP A 66 3.83 -1.02 -4.72
N SER A 67 4.80 -0.90 -3.80
CA SER A 67 4.79 0.19 -2.81
C SER A 67 4.98 1.56 -3.45
N ASP A 68 5.81 1.66 -4.50
CA ASP A 68 6.06 2.92 -5.20
C ASP A 68 4.77 3.40 -5.87
N VAL A 69 4.07 2.49 -6.56
CA VAL A 69 2.75 2.75 -7.13
C VAL A 69 1.76 3.19 -6.05
N ALA A 70 1.69 2.45 -4.94
CA ALA A 70 0.77 2.77 -3.83
C ALA A 70 1.04 4.16 -3.22
N LYS A 71 2.29 4.49 -2.93
CA LYS A 71 2.69 5.82 -2.41
C LYS A 71 2.36 6.94 -3.39
N TRP A 72 2.49 6.71 -4.69
CA TRP A 72 2.07 7.69 -5.70
C TRP A 72 0.55 7.89 -5.71
N ILE A 73 -0.23 6.80 -5.64
CA ILE A 73 -1.70 6.85 -5.52
C ILE A 73 -2.11 7.60 -4.25
N GLU A 74 -1.47 7.33 -3.10
CA GLU A 74 -1.75 8.04 -1.84
C GLU A 74 -1.47 9.54 -1.98
N GLY A 75 -0.34 9.92 -2.56
CA GLY A 75 0.00 11.32 -2.85
C GLY A 75 -1.00 12.00 -3.78
N ALA A 76 -1.40 11.32 -4.86
CA ALA A 76 -2.44 11.79 -5.78
C ALA A 76 -3.78 11.99 -5.04
N ALA A 77 -4.17 11.04 -4.19
CA ALA A 77 -5.39 11.09 -3.42
C ALA A 77 -5.45 12.32 -2.49
N TYR A 78 -4.36 12.68 -1.82
CA TYR A 78 -4.33 13.89 -1.00
C TYR A 78 -4.54 15.19 -1.80
N PHE A 79 -4.10 15.26 -3.06
CA PHE A 79 -4.41 16.39 -3.93
C PHE A 79 -5.86 16.38 -4.43
N LEU A 80 -6.39 15.21 -4.76
CA LEU A 80 -7.78 15.01 -5.19
C LEU A 80 -8.79 15.34 -4.07
N LEU A 81 -8.40 15.08 -2.82
CA LEU A 81 -9.17 15.43 -1.63
C LEU A 81 -9.41 16.94 -1.51
N LYS A 82 -8.44 17.75 -1.97
CA LYS A 82 -8.52 19.22 -1.94
C LYS A 82 -9.17 19.80 -3.18
N GLN A 83 -8.87 19.24 -4.34
CA GLN A 83 -9.41 19.70 -5.61
C GLN A 83 -9.44 18.54 -6.59
N ARG A 84 -10.65 18.17 -6.99
CA ARG A 84 -10.93 17.12 -7.97
C ARG A 84 -10.25 17.44 -9.30
N ASP A 85 -9.70 16.40 -9.92
CA ASP A 85 -8.93 16.48 -11.15
C ASP A 85 -9.21 15.20 -11.95
N ALA A 86 -10.00 15.33 -13.02
CA ALA A 86 -10.50 14.18 -13.76
C ALA A 86 -9.38 13.40 -14.48
N GLU A 87 -8.30 14.08 -14.87
CA GLU A 87 -7.16 13.41 -15.53
C GLU A 87 -6.36 12.61 -14.50
N LEU A 88 -6.06 13.20 -13.35
CA LEU A 88 -5.36 12.51 -12.28
C LEU A 88 -6.16 11.32 -11.74
N GLU A 89 -7.48 11.48 -11.60
CA GLU A 89 -8.36 10.37 -11.22
C GLU A 89 -8.35 9.25 -12.25
N ALA A 90 -8.40 9.55 -13.54
CA ALA A 90 -8.37 8.54 -14.58
C ALA A 90 -7.07 7.73 -14.56
N ARG A 91 -5.93 8.38 -14.29
CA ARG A 91 -4.64 7.70 -14.10
C ARG A 91 -4.67 6.74 -12.91
N VAL A 92 -5.21 7.19 -11.76
CA VAL A 92 -5.33 6.30 -10.60
C VAL A 92 -6.31 5.15 -10.89
N ASP A 93 -7.47 5.42 -11.49
CA ASP A 93 -8.47 4.41 -11.83
C ASP A 93 -7.89 3.33 -12.75
N GLU A 94 -7.08 3.72 -13.74
CA GLU A 94 -6.40 2.78 -14.62
C GLU A 94 -5.46 1.83 -13.85
N LEU A 95 -4.66 2.36 -12.92
CA LEU A 95 -3.77 1.53 -12.08
C LEU A 95 -4.58 0.58 -11.20
N VAL A 96 -5.69 1.04 -10.65
CA VAL A 96 -6.61 0.22 -9.84
C VAL A 96 -7.26 -0.88 -10.70
N ASP A 97 -7.63 -0.59 -11.95
CA ASP A 97 -8.18 -1.58 -12.88
C ASP A 97 -7.15 -2.67 -13.23
N ARG A 98 -5.87 -2.29 -13.40
CA ARG A 98 -4.77 -3.27 -13.59
C ARG A 98 -4.63 -4.17 -12.35
N MET A 99 -4.64 -3.58 -11.14
CA MET A 99 -4.58 -4.34 -9.89
C MET A 99 -5.78 -5.30 -9.74
N GLU A 100 -7.00 -4.84 -10.01
CA GLU A 100 -8.22 -5.66 -9.94
C GLU A 100 -8.13 -6.86 -10.88
N LYS A 101 -7.70 -6.61 -12.12
CA LYS A 101 -7.58 -7.63 -13.16
C LYS A 101 -6.57 -8.72 -12.82
N HIS A 102 -5.52 -8.38 -12.08
CA HIS A 102 -4.41 -9.28 -11.76
C HIS A 102 -4.40 -9.77 -10.30
N GLN A 103 -5.37 -9.36 -9.48
CA GLN A 103 -5.60 -9.94 -8.16
C GLN A 103 -6.03 -11.41 -8.31
N TRP A 104 -5.37 -12.31 -7.59
CA TRP A 104 -5.69 -13.73 -7.63
C TRP A 104 -7.03 -14.02 -6.94
N GLU A 105 -7.63 -15.18 -7.23
CA GLU A 105 -8.94 -15.58 -6.68
C GLU A 105 -8.95 -15.61 -5.14
N ASP A 106 -7.82 -15.94 -4.51
CA ASP A 106 -7.69 -15.97 -3.06
C ASP A 106 -7.42 -14.60 -2.42
N GLY A 107 -7.36 -13.54 -3.22
CA GLY A 107 -7.13 -12.16 -2.79
C GLY A 107 -5.68 -11.68 -2.91
N TYR A 108 -4.74 -12.53 -3.32
CA TYR A 108 -3.34 -12.14 -3.42
C TYR A 108 -3.10 -11.05 -4.47
N LEU A 109 -2.26 -10.08 -4.10
CA LEU A 109 -1.84 -9.01 -4.99
C LEU A 109 -0.38 -8.62 -4.70
N ASN A 110 0.52 -9.01 -5.59
CA ASN A 110 1.89 -8.50 -5.67
C ASN A 110 2.41 -8.74 -7.09
N SER A 111 2.83 -7.70 -7.81
CA SER A 111 3.25 -7.84 -9.21
C SER A 111 4.50 -8.70 -9.39
N TYR A 112 5.47 -8.59 -8.47
CA TYR A 112 6.72 -9.36 -8.52
C TYR A 112 6.43 -10.85 -8.34
N PHE A 113 5.82 -11.23 -7.23
CA PHE A 113 5.53 -12.63 -6.96
C PHE A 113 4.47 -13.17 -7.92
N THR A 114 3.58 -12.36 -8.48
CA THR A 114 2.67 -12.86 -9.53
C THR A 114 3.41 -13.25 -10.83
N THR A 115 4.55 -12.62 -11.13
CA THR A 115 5.20 -12.76 -12.45
C THR A 115 6.56 -13.41 -12.45
N VAL A 116 7.39 -13.11 -11.45
CA VAL A 116 8.79 -13.48 -11.41
C VAL A 116 8.95 -14.80 -10.65
N GLU A 117 8.42 -14.89 -9.44
CA GLU A 117 8.60 -16.02 -8.51
C GLU A 117 7.27 -16.41 -7.82
N PRO A 118 6.25 -16.90 -8.57
CA PRO A 118 4.92 -17.20 -8.00
C PRO A 118 4.88 -18.27 -6.93
N GLU A 119 5.85 -19.17 -6.92
CA GLU A 119 5.95 -20.21 -5.90
C GLU A 119 6.59 -19.70 -4.60
N GLU A 120 7.17 -18.49 -4.59
CA GLU A 120 7.89 -17.92 -3.42
C GLU A 120 7.03 -16.96 -2.58
N ARG A 121 5.72 -16.92 -2.83
CA ARG A 121 4.78 -16.13 -2.02
C ARG A 121 4.86 -16.50 -0.54
N PHE A 122 5.04 -15.49 0.30
CA PHE A 122 5.18 -15.58 1.76
C PHE A 122 6.28 -16.55 2.22
N GLN A 123 7.30 -16.78 1.39
CA GLN A 123 8.46 -17.61 1.76
C GLN A 123 9.61 -16.80 2.36
N HIS A 124 9.73 -15.52 1.99
CA HIS A 124 10.87 -14.69 2.40
C HIS A 124 10.42 -13.46 3.17
N ARG A 125 10.77 -13.44 4.47
CA ARG A 125 10.41 -12.35 5.39
C ARG A 125 10.89 -10.98 4.90
N THR A 126 12.04 -10.94 4.24
CA THR A 126 12.73 -9.72 3.78
C THR A 126 12.21 -9.16 2.47
N ASP A 127 11.29 -9.84 1.78
CA ASP A 127 10.94 -9.52 0.40
C ASP A 127 9.71 -8.60 0.27
N HIS A 128 9.41 -7.87 1.34
CA HIS A 128 8.49 -6.73 1.35
C HIS A 128 7.04 -7.00 0.92
N GLU A 129 6.55 -8.24 0.87
CA GLU A 129 5.14 -8.52 0.55
C GLU A 129 4.16 -7.81 1.49
N LEU A 130 4.39 -7.93 2.81
CA LEU A 130 3.56 -7.25 3.82
C LEU A 130 3.77 -5.73 3.81
N TYR A 131 4.98 -5.26 3.49
CA TYR A 131 5.28 -3.83 3.34
C TYR A 131 4.49 -3.20 2.18
N CYS A 132 4.48 -3.85 1.01
CA CYS A 132 3.68 -3.43 -0.13
C CYS A 132 2.18 -3.47 0.19
N ALA A 133 1.72 -4.51 0.89
CA ALA A 133 0.33 -4.63 1.30
C ALA A 133 -0.10 -3.46 2.21
N GLY A 134 0.75 -3.04 3.16
CA GLY A 134 0.50 -1.88 4.02
C GLY A 134 0.37 -0.58 3.24
N HIS A 135 1.31 -0.29 2.34
CA HIS A 135 1.22 0.91 1.50
C HIS A 135 -0.02 0.90 0.58
N LEU A 136 -0.40 -0.26 0.03
CA LEU A 136 -1.65 -0.39 -0.74
C LEU A 136 -2.87 -0.05 0.12
N ALA A 137 -2.89 -0.46 1.39
CA ALA A 137 -3.96 -0.10 2.31
C ALA A 137 -4.01 1.40 2.64
N GLU A 138 -2.86 2.05 2.85
CA GLU A 138 -2.81 3.50 3.02
C GLU A 138 -3.36 4.25 1.80
N ALA A 139 -2.92 3.83 0.60
CA ALA A 139 -3.39 4.37 -0.67
C ALA A 139 -4.89 4.17 -0.88
N ALA A 140 -5.41 2.99 -0.54
CA ALA A 140 -6.83 2.67 -0.64
C ALA A 140 -7.70 3.56 0.24
N ILE A 141 -7.29 3.76 1.50
CA ILE A 141 -7.99 4.65 2.44
C ILE A 141 -7.97 6.08 1.90
N ALA A 142 -6.80 6.59 1.51
CA ALA A 142 -6.67 7.95 1.01
C ALA A 142 -7.52 8.18 -0.24
N TYR A 143 -7.49 7.25 -1.20
CA TYR A 143 -8.27 7.38 -2.43
C TYR A 143 -9.78 7.27 -2.21
N ALA A 144 -10.21 6.37 -1.33
CA ALA A 144 -11.61 6.26 -0.95
C ALA A 144 -12.11 7.52 -0.23
N GLN A 145 -11.30 8.12 0.64
CA GLN A 145 -11.61 9.41 1.29
C GLN A 145 -11.69 10.56 0.28
N ALA A 146 -10.78 10.61 -0.69
CA ALA A 146 -10.69 11.68 -1.69
C ALA A 146 -11.80 11.64 -2.75
N THR A 147 -12.28 10.45 -3.09
CA THR A 147 -13.14 10.24 -4.27
C THR A 147 -14.47 9.57 -3.98
N GLY A 148 -14.61 8.89 -2.84
CA GLY A 148 -15.73 8.01 -2.54
C GLY A 148 -15.71 6.68 -3.30
N LYS A 149 -14.75 6.44 -4.20
CA LYS A 149 -14.61 5.18 -4.95
C LYS A 149 -14.04 4.10 -4.04
N LYS A 150 -14.63 2.90 -4.11
CA LYS A 150 -14.29 1.78 -3.21
C LYS A 150 -13.49 0.66 -3.87
N LYS A 151 -13.29 0.69 -5.19
CA LYS A 151 -12.64 -0.41 -5.92
C LYS A 151 -11.27 -0.79 -5.33
N LEU A 152 -10.38 0.19 -5.12
CA LEU A 152 -9.07 -0.07 -4.53
C LEU A 152 -9.17 -0.59 -3.08
N LEU A 153 -10.13 -0.08 -2.31
CA LEU A 153 -10.41 -0.57 -0.96
C LEU A 153 -10.82 -2.03 -1.00
N GLU A 154 -11.79 -2.42 -1.84
CA GLU A 154 -12.28 -3.79 -1.98
C GLU A 154 -11.18 -4.78 -2.38
N ILE A 155 -10.27 -4.37 -3.26
CA ILE A 155 -9.06 -5.14 -3.61
C ILE A 155 -8.20 -5.37 -2.35
N VAL A 156 -7.89 -4.30 -1.61
CA VAL A 156 -7.10 -4.39 -0.38
C VAL A 156 -7.80 -5.23 0.68
N GLU A 157 -9.11 -5.14 0.86
CA GLU A 157 -9.84 -5.92 1.87
C GLU A 157 -9.70 -7.43 1.62
N LYS A 158 -9.75 -7.86 0.34
CA LYS A 158 -9.49 -9.26 -0.03
C LYS A 158 -8.05 -9.67 0.29
N TYR A 159 -7.08 -8.79 0.02
CA TYR A 159 -5.68 -9.08 0.31
C TYR A 159 -5.39 -9.15 1.81
N MET A 160 -5.97 -8.25 2.60
CA MET A 160 -5.88 -8.28 4.07
C MET A 160 -6.55 -9.51 4.67
N ALA A 161 -7.67 -9.97 4.10
CA ALA A 161 -8.31 -11.22 4.52
C ALA A 161 -7.42 -12.44 4.24
N LEU A 162 -6.71 -12.46 3.11
CA LEU A 162 -5.72 -13.49 2.80
C LEU A 162 -4.55 -13.46 3.80
N ILE A 163 -4.01 -12.28 4.07
CA ILE A 163 -2.89 -12.10 5.02
C ILE A 163 -3.32 -12.55 6.43
N ASP A 164 -4.50 -12.15 6.92
CA ASP A 164 -5.01 -12.61 8.21
C ASP A 164 -5.13 -14.14 8.26
N ARG A 165 -5.68 -14.74 7.21
CA ARG A 165 -5.80 -16.21 7.12
C ARG A 165 -4.43 -16.88 7.20
N ILE A 166 -3.46 -16.45 6.39
CA ILE A 166 -2.14 -17.08 6.29
C ILE A 166 -1.33 -16.91 7.58
N PHE A 167 -1.31 -15.70 8.16
CA PHE A 167 -0.42 -15.39 9.28
C PHE A 167 -1.01 -15.70 10.65
N ARG A 168 -2.32 -15.53 10.85
CA ARG A 168 -2.97 -15.70 12.17
C ARG A 168 -3.79 -16.97 12.31
N GLN A 169 -4.39 -17.47 11.23
CA GLN A 169 -5.32 -18.60 11.32
C GLN A 169 -4.64 -19.92 10.94
N GLU A 170 -3.92 -19.93 9.81
CA GLU A 170 -3.28 -21.12 9.26
C GLU A 170 -1.80 -21.24 9.66
N HIS A 171 -1.14 -20.12 9.96
CA HIS A 171 0.32 -20.04 10.19
C HIS A 171 1.14 -20.67 9.04
N SER A 172 0.65 -20.53 7.80
CA SER A 172 1.15 -21.21 6.61
C SER A 172 2.25 -20.45 5.84
N ALA A 173 2.44 -19.15 6.11
CA ALA A 173 3.63 -18.40 5.66
C ALA A 173 4.90 -19.01 6.26
N ALA A 174 6.08 -18.81 5.65
CA ALA A 174 7.34 -19.30 6.20
C ALA A 174 7.80 -18.54 7.45
N PHE A 175 7.34 -17.31 7.61
CA PHE A 175 7.64 -16.38 8.70
C PHE A 175 6.35 -15.88 9.39
N ASP A 176 6.48 -15.20 10.52
CA ASP A 176 5.33 -14.77 11.33
C ASP A 176 5.13 -13.24 11.36
N THR A 177 6.19 -12.45 11.14
CA THR A 177 6.08 -10.97 11.14
C THR A 177 6.72 -10.28 9.95
N PRO A 178 6.28 -9.05 9.57
CA PRO A 178 6.85 -8.34 8.43
C PRO A 178 8.36 -8.14 8.55
N GLY A 179 9.15 -8.38 7.50
CA GLY A 179 10.58 -8.01 7.53
C GLY A 179 10.80 -6.51 7.72
N HIS A 180 9.98 -5.71 7.04
CA HIS A 180 9.92 -4.25 7.14
C HIS A 180 8.53 -3.85 7.66
N GLU A 181 8.51 -3.20 8.82
CA GLU A 181 7.31 -2.63 9.44
C GLU A 181 6.64 -1.62 8.50
N GLU A 182 5.30 -1.68 8.40
CA GLU A 182 4.45 -0.77 7.59
C GLU A 182 2.99 -1.24 7.69
N ILE A 183 2.75 -2.54 7.55
CA ILE A 183 1.39 -3.09 7.54
C ILE A 183 0.64 -2.84 8.85
N GLU A 184 1.34 -2.76 9.98
CA GLU A 184 0.75 -2.62 11.31
C GLU A 184 -0.01 -1.29 11.45
N LEU A 185 0.59 -0.17 11.01
CA LEU A 185 -0.06 1.14 11.04
C LEU A 185 -1.18 1.21 10.00
N ALA A 186 -0.97 0.61 8.82
CA ALA A 186 -1.95 0.61 7.75
C ALA A 186 -3.23 -0.17 8.14
N LEU A 187 -3.07 -1.31 8.80
CA LEU A 187 -4.16 -2.10 9.38
C LEU A 187 -4.91 -1.33 10.46
N TYR A 188 -4.19 -0.62 11.34
CA TYR A 188 -4.86 0.23 12.33
C TYR A 188 -5.63 1.38 11.66
N ARG A 189 -5.08 2.00 10.61
CA ARG A 189 -5.82 3.00 9.79
C ARG A 189 -7.04 2.38 9.10
N LEU A 190 -6.96 1.14 8.61
CA LEU A 190 -8.10 0.42 8.04
C LEU A 190 -9.18 0.15 9.10
N TYR A 191 -8.77 -0.21 10.32
CA TYR A 191 -9.69 -0.34 11.46
C TYR A 191 -10.40 0.99 11.75
N GLU A 192 -9.65 2.10 11.86
CA GLU A 192 -10.25 3.43 12.08
C GLU A 192 -11.21 3.84 10.95
N TYR A 193 -10.88 3.48 9.70
CA TYR A 193 -11.69 3.83 8.54
C TYR A 193 -12.96 2.98 8.39
N THR A 194 -12.88 1.68 8.69
CA THR A 194 -13.96 0.70 8.42
C THR A 194 -14.73 0.24 9.65
N GLY A 195 -14.14 0.36 10.84
CA GLY A 195 -14.66 -0.21 12.09
C GLY A 195 -14.54 -1.74 12.19
N LYS A 196 -13.83 -2.41 11.29
CA LYS A 196 -13.67 -3.88 11.30
C LYS A 196 -12.56 -4.30 12.26
N GLU A 197 -12.93 -4.95 13.36
CA GLU A 197 -12.00 -5.40 14.42
C GLU A 197 -10.88 -6.31 13.92
N CYS A 198 -11.11 -7.12 12.88
CA CYS A 198 -10.10 -8.03 12.33
C CYS A 198 -8.79 -7.31 11.92
N TYR A 199 -8.87 -6.07 11.44
CA TYR A 199 -7.68 -5.30 11.11
C TYR A 199 -6.88 -4.90 12.36
N ARG A 200 -7.57 -4.51 13.44
CA ARG A 200 -6.91 -4.20 14.73
C ARG A 200 -6.26 -5.45 15.31
N GLU A 201 -6.94 -6.59 15.25
CA GLU A 201 -6.41 -7.86 15.74
C GLU A 201 -5.19 -8.35 14.94
N LEU A 202 -5.19 -8.16 13.63
CA LEU A 202 -4.03 -8.48 12.78
C LEU A 202 -2.84 -7.54 13.06
N ALA A 203 -3.10 -6.24 13.23
CA ALA A 203 -2.06 -5.27 13.62
C ALA A 203 -1.44 -5.65 14.98
N GLU A 204 -2.29 -5.97 15.96
CA GLU A 204 -1.87 -6.38 17.31
C GLU A 204 -1.05 -7.68 17.27
N TYR A 205 -1.44 -8.65 16.44
CA TYR A 205 -0.66 -9.87 16.24
C TYR A 205 0.76 -9.57 15.74
N PHE A 206 0.92 -8.76 14.68
CA PHE A 206 2.25 -8.46 14.16
C PHE A 206 3.12 -7.71 15.16
N VAL A 207 2.57 -6.72 15.86
CA VAL A 207 3.29 -5.96 16.90
C VAL A 207 3.73 -6.86 18.04
N ASN A 208 2.84 -7.70 18.56
CA ASN A 208 3.13 -8.53 19.74
C ASN A 208 4.00 -9.76 19.42
N THR A 209 3.97 -10.24 18.19
CA THR A 209 4.74 -11.43 17.76
C THR A 209 6.19 -11.07 17.41
N ARG A 210 6.45 -9.83 16.98
CA ARG A 210 7.78 -9.40 16.53
C ARG A 210 8.81 -9.56 17.64
N GLY A 211 9.92 -10.24 17.33
CA GLY A 211 10.99 -10.52 18.29
C GLY A 211 10.69 -11.66 19.27
N THR A 212 9.56 -12.35 19.10
CA THR A 212 9.21 -13.54 19.91
C THR A 212 9.16 -14.83 19.08
N SER A 213 9.00 -14.73 17.76
CA SER A 213 9.01 -15.89 16.87
C SER A 213 10.43 -16.37 16.56
N SER A 214 10.66 -17.68 16.66
CA SER A 214 11.89 -18.33 16.21
C SER A 214 11.90 -18.61 14.70
N ARG A 215 10.81 -18.33 13.99
CA ARG A 215 10.68 -18.50 12.53
C ARG A 215 11.08 -17.25 11.76
N ASP A 216 11.14 -16.11 12.43
CA ASP A 216 11.49 -14.85 11.82
C ASP A 216 13.00 -14.71 11.68
N GLU A 217 13.49 -14.66 10.45
CA GLU A 217 14.86 -14.30 10.15
C GLU A 217 15.10 -12.81 10.43
N THR A 218 16.22 -12.49 11.09
CA THR A 218 16.70 -11.12 11.26
C THR A 218 17.58 -10.72 10.10
N TYR A 219 17.59 -9.44 9.71
CA TYR A 219 18.60 -8.94 8.78
C TYR A 219 20.00 -9.20 9.36
N ASP A 220 20.80 -10.02 8.69
CA ASP A 220 22.21 -10.16 9.01
C ASP A 220 22.94 -8.89 8.58
N PHE A 221 23.24 -8.03 9.56
CA PHE A 221 24.16 -6.90 9.38
C PHE A 221 25.61 -7.42 9.47
N THR A 222 25.99 -8.31 8.56
CA THR A 222 27.39 -8.76 8.42
C THR A 222 28.15 -7.92 7.40
#